data_AF-A0A2V9VDK1-F1
#
_entry.id   AF-A0A2V9VDK1-F1
#
_cell.length_a   1.000
_cell.length_b   1.000
_cell.length_c   1.000
_cell.angle_alpha   90.00
_cell.angle_beta   90.00
_cell.angle_gamma   90.00
#
_symmetry.space_group_name_H-M   'P 1'
#
loop_
_entity.id
_entity.type
_entity.pdbx_description
1 polymer ?
#
loop_
_entity_poly.entity_id
_entity_poly.type
_entity_poly.pdbx_seq_one_letter_code
_entity_poly.pdbx_strand_id
1 'polypeptide(L)'
;MPGKTLFAVMLGFMLLLEPTLSSAQNPKLPPIPQTENPTDPAKAKLERDMAKKANEERQVALRRDTEKLFKLATELKDYVDKSNENVLSFDVVKKAEEIEKLAHSVKEKMKAN
;
A
#
# COMPACT_ATOMS: atom_id res chain seq x y z
N MET A 1 56.86 -9.79 -31.91
CA MET A 1 56.30 -9.04 -30.77
C MET A 1 55.85 -10.04 -29.71
N PRO A 2 56.42 -10.01 -28.49
CA PRO A 2 56.10 -10.92 -27.39
C PRO A 2 54.96 -10.37 -26.51
N GLY A 3 54.07 -11.23 -25.99
CA GLY A 3 54.03 -11.58 -24.56
C GLY A 3 52.75 -11.03 -23.92
N LYS A 4 52.12 -11.59 -22.87
CA LYS A 4 52.48 -12.68 -21.96
C LYS A 4 51.25 -12.92 -21.05
N THR A 5 50.96 -14.19 -20.76
CA THR A 5 50.65 -14.80 -19.44
C THR A 5 49.97 -13.93 -18.34
N LEU A 6 48.82 -14.30 -17.78
CA LEU A 6 48.57 -15.35 -16.76
C LEU A 6 48.43 -14.75 -15.34
N PHE A 7 47.35 -15.14 -14.66
CA PHE A 7 47.05 -15.22 -13.23
C PHE A 7 47.90 -14.53 -12.14
N ALA A 8 47.15 -14.06 -11.14
CA ALA A 8 47.40 -14.16 -9.70
C ALA A 8 48.35 -13.15 -9.03
N VAL A 9 47.81 -12.26 -8.18
CA VAL A 9 47.72 -12.36 -6.70
C VAL A 9 48.88 -11.60 -6.02
N MET A 10 48.50 -10.79 -5.03
CA MET A 10 49.24 -10.34 -3.84
C MET A 10 49.58 -8.85 -3.73
N LEU A 11 48.91 -8.25 -2.73
CA LEU A 11 49.49 -7.49 -1.62
C LEU A 11 50.07 -6.09 -1.88
N GLY A 12 49.56 -5.14 -1.09
CA GLY A 12 50.18 -3.84 -0.87
C GLY A 12 49.14 -2.81 -0.48
N PHE A 13 48.47 -2.96 0.66
CA PHE A 13 48.87 -2.24 1.88
C PHE A 13 48.80 -0.71 1.71
N MET A 14 47.59 -0.16 1.83
CA MET A 14 47.46 1.21 2.34
C MET A 14 46.32 1.30 3.36
N LEU A 15 46.74 1.08 4.61
CA LEU A 15 46.16 1.66 5.81
C LEU A 15 45.63 3.07 5.52
N LEU A 16 44.35 3.32 5.82
CA LEU A 16 43.93 4.59 6.40
C LEU A 16 42.75 4.31 7.33
N LEU A 17 43.09 4.38 8.61
CA LEU A 17 42.23 4.27 9.77
C LEU A 17 41.07 5.26 9.69
N GLU A 18 39.84 4.76 9.77
CA GLU A 18 38.70 5.60 10.14
C GLU A 18 38.74 5.82 11.66
N PRO A 19 38.78 7.08 12.15
CA PRO A 19 38.69 7.34 13.58
C PRO A 19 37.28 7.04 14.04
N THR A 20 37.13 5.95 14.79
CA THR A 20 35.92 5.63 15.54
C THR A 20 35.70 6.73 16.59
N LEU A 21 34.84 7.70 16.28
CA LEU A 21 34.32 8.61 17.30
C LEU A 21 33.43 7.80 18.25
N SER A 22 33.92 7.68 19.48
CA SER A 22 33.23 7.13 20.63
C SER A 22 31.80 7.66 20.76
N SER A 23 30.82 6.83 20.45
CA SER A 23 29.48 7.02 21.01
C SER A 23 29.51 6.49 22.43
N ALA A 24 29.35 7.39 23.39
CA ALA A 24 29.24 7.10 24.81
C ALA A 24 28.35 5.87 25.06
N GLN A 25 28.88 4.88 25.76
CA GLN A 25 28.13 3.73 26.27
C GLN A 25 26.99 4.25 27.16
N ASN A 26 25.80 4.38 26.57
CA ASN A 26 24.56 4.22 27.30
C ASN A 26 24.57 2.77 27.83
N PRO A 27 24.43 2.52 29.14
CA PRO A 27 24.39 1.16 29.66
C PRO A 27 23.21 0.43 29.01
N LYS A 28 23.51 -0.45 28.04
CA LYS A 28 22.51 -1.34 27.46
C LYS A 28 22.12 -2.31 28.57
N LEU A 29 20.94 -2.09 29.15
CA LEU A 29 20.27 -3.11 29.93
C LEU A 29 20.22 -4.40 29.08
N PRO A 30 20.42 -5.59 29.67
CA PRO A 30 20.25 -6.83 28.96
C PRO A 30 18.85 -6.88 28.32
N PRO A 31 18.68 -7.40 27.09
CA PRO A 31 17.37 -7.62 26.52
C PRO A 31 16.58 -8.50 27.49
N ILE A 32 15.56 -7.90 28.12
CA ILE A 32 14.59 -8.67 28.89
C ILE A 32 13.98 -9.63 27.86
N PRO A 33 14.02 -10.96 28.07
CA PRO A 33 13.24 -11.86 27.24
C PRO A 33 11.81 -11.36 27.28
N GLN A 34 11.30 -10.87 26.15
CA GLN A 34 9.88 -10.59 26.03
C GLN A 34 9.23 -11.95 26.12
N THR A 35 8.79 -12.32 27.32
CA THR A 35 7.89 -13.44 27.52
C THR A 35 6.70 -13.13 26.64
N GLU A 36 6.61 -13.81 25.50
CA GLU A 36 5.42 -13.86 24.68
C GLU A 36 4.29 -14.25 25.63
N ASN A 37 3.50 -13.25 26.05
CA ASN A 37 2.36 -13.52 26.91
C ASN A 37 1.47 -14.47 26.09
N PRO A 38 1.11 -15.65 26.61
CA PRO A 38 0.19 -16.52 25.90
C PRO A 38 -1.05 -15.69 25.61
N THR A 39 -1.35 -15.48 24.32
CA THR A 39 -2.47 -14.66 23.89
C THR A 39 -3.70 -15.21 24.57
N ASP A 40 -4.29 -14.43 25.49
CA ASP A 40 -5.52 -14.81 26.17
C ASP A 40 -6.54 -15.23 25.10
N PRO A 41 -7.03 -16.48 25.11
CA PRO A 41 -7.93 -16.99 24.08
C PRO A 41 -9.19 -16.14 23.92
N ALA A 42 -9.63 -15.45 24.97
CA ALA A 42 -10.74 -14.50 24.91
C ALA A 42 -10.38 -13.24 24.08
N LYS A 43 -9.16 -12.71 24.24
CA LYS A 43 -8.66 -11.58 23.44
C LYS A 43 -8.48 -11.97 21.97
N ALA A 44 -7.88 -13.13 21.72
CA ALA A 44 -7.71 -13.65 20.35
C ALA A 44 -9.04 -13.92 19.65
N LYS A 45 -10.10 -14.29 20.39
CA LYS A 45 -11.45 -14.42 19.83
C LYS A 45 -12.05 -13.06 19.51
N LEU A 46 -11.95 -12.10 20.42
CA LEU A 46 -12.44 -10.73 20.21
C LEU A 46 -11.80 -10.08 18.98
N GLU A 47 -10.48 -10.20 18.81
CA GLU A 47 -9.75 -9.69 17.64
C GLU A 47 -10.24 -10.31 16.33
N ARG A 48 -10.43 -11.63 16.29
CA ARG A 48 -11.00 -12.32 15.12
C ARG A 48 -12.42 -11.86 14.80
N ASP A 49 -13.26 -11.72 15.82
CA ASP A 49 -14.65 -11.28 15.65
C ASP A 49 -14.69 -9.83 15.12
N MET A 50 -13.82 -8.95 15.61
CA MET A 50 -13.68 -7.58 15.09
C MET A 50 -13.17 -7.55 13.64
N ALA A 51 -12.12 -8.33 13.32
CA ALA A 51 -11.57 -8.41 11.97
C ALA A 51 -12.62 -8.96 10.97
N LYS A 52 -13.41 -9.96 11.38
CA LYS A 52 -14.50 -10.50 10.58
C LYS A 52 -15.55 -9.43 10.29
N LYS A 53 -16.00 -8.70 11.31
CA LYS A 53 -16.98 -7.62 11.16
C LYS A 53 -16.47 -6.51 10.24
N ALA A 54 -15.22 -6.07 10.42
CA ALA A 54 -14.61 -5.06 9.55
C ALA A 54 -14.55 -5.51 8.08
N ASN A 55 -14.25 -6.79 7.83
CA ASN A 55 -14.24 -7.34 6.48
C ASN A 55 -15.64 -7.44 5.86
N GLU A 56 -16.66 -7.78 6.66
CA GLU A 56 -18.07 -7.77 6.22
C GLU A 56 -18.53 -6.36 5.85
N GLU A 57 -18.25 -5.37 6.70
CA GLU A 57 -18.57 -3.96 6.44
C GLU A 57 -17.85 -3.45 5.17
N ARG A 58 -16.57 -3.82 4.98
CA ARG A 58 -15.81 -3.51 3.77
C ARG A 58 -16.46 -4.10 2.53
N GLN A 59 -16.90 -5.36 2.57
CA GLN A 59 -17.57 -6.01 1.44
C GLN A 59 -18.90 -5.34 1.09
N VAL A 60 -19.71 -4.98 2.09
CA VAL A 60 -20.97 -4.25 1.88
C VAL A 60 -20.71 -2.88 1.24
N ALA A 61 -19.72 -2.15 1.74
CA ALA A 61 -19.34 -0.85 1.18
C ALA A 61 -18.83 -0.98 -0.27
N LEU A 62 -17.99 -1.97 -0.56
CA LEU A 62 -17.50 -2.25 -1.91
C LEU A 62 -18.65 -2.54 -2.87
N ARG A 63 -19.58 -3.42 -2.50
CA ARG A 63 -20.76 -3.73 -3.32
C ARG A 63 -21.59 -2.50 -3.62
N ARG A 64 -21.89 -1.69 -2.59
CA ARG A 64 -22.67 -0.46 -2.75
C ARG A 64 -21.98 0.52 -3.69
N ASP A 65 -20.67 0.69 -3.53
CA ASP A 65 -19.90 1.63 -4.35
C ASP A 65 -19.76 1.15 -5.80
N THR A 66 -19.57 -0.15 -6.05
CA THR A 66 -19.51 -0.68 -7.43
C THR A 66 -20.86 -0.64 -8.13
N GLU A 67 -21.97 -0.88 -7.44
CA GLU A 67 -23.32 -0.71 -7.98
C GLU A 67 -23.58 0.76 -8.37
N LYS A 68 -23.18 1.71 -7.51
CA LYS A 68 -23.29 3.13 -7.82
C LYS A 68 -22.39 3.54 -8.99
N LEU A 69 -21.18 3.00 -9.06
CA LEU A 69 -20.25 3.22 -10.19
C LEU A 69 -20.87 2.75 -11.50
N PHE A 70 -21.44 1.55 -11.51
CA PHE A 70 -22.13 0.99 -12.68
C PHE A 70 -23.28 1.88 -13.13
N LYS A 71 -24.14 2.30 -12.20
CA LYS A 71 -25.26 3.20 -12.50
C LYS A 71 -24.80 4.52 -13.11
N LEU A 72 -23.81 5.18 -12.50
CA LEU A 72 -23.28 6.45 -13.01
C LEU A 72 -22.65 6.28 -14.39
N ALA A 73 -21.93 5.18 -14.64
CA ALA A 73 -21.36 4.89 -15.94
C ALA A 73 -22.43 4.67 -17.02
N THR A 74 -23.52 3.96 -16.70
CA THR A 74 -24.67 3.81 -17.60
C THR A 74 -25.33 5.14 -17.89
N GLU A 75 -25.58 5.96 -16.86
CA GLU A 75 -26.15 7.31 -17.07
C GLU A 75 -25.22 8.16 -17.93
N LEU A 76 -23.91 8.16 -17.66
CA LEU A 76 -22.93 8.92 -18.43
C LEU A 76 -22.96 8.53 -19.91
N LYS A 77 -23.01 7.23 -20.21
CA LYS A 77 -23.17 6.72 -21.58
C LYS A 77 -24.45 7.27 -22.21
N ASP A 78 -25.59 7.14 -21.52
CA ASP A 78 -26.87 7.60 -22.06
C ASP A 78 -26.90 9.11 -22.31
N TYR A 79 -26.23 9.91 -21.47
CA TYR A 79 -26.08 11.34 -21.69
C TYR A 79 -25.21 11.64 -22.90
N VAL A 80 -24.09 10.94 -23.07
CA VAL A 80 -23.21 11.08 -24.23
C VAL A 80 -23.95 10.72 -25.52
N ASP A 81 -24.68 9.60 -25.53
CA ASP A 81 -25.46 9.15 -26.70
C ASP A 81 -26.57 10.13 -27.10
N LYS A 82 -27.13 10.87 -26.13
CA LYS A 82 -28.18 11.87 -26.36
C LYS A 82 -27.62 13.27 -26.63
N SER A 83 -26.34 13.52 -26.35
CA SER A 83 -25.67 14.80 -26.58
C SER A 83 -25.07 14.87 -27.98
N ASN A 84 -25.29 15.97 -28.71
CA ASN A 84 -24.60 16.24 -29.98
C ASN A 84 -23.24 16.93 -29.74
N GLU A 85 -22.37 16.93 -30.75
CA GLU A 85 -20.93 17.32 -30.72
C GLU A 85 -20.58 18.65 -30.01
N ASN A 86 -21.54 19.52 -29.73
CA ASN A 86 -21.34 20.84 -29.12
C ASN A 86 -21.92 21.03 -27.71
N VAL A 87 -22.43 19.98 -27.05
CA VAL A 87 -23.01 20.12 -25.70
C VAL A 87 -22.60 18.99 -24.76
N LEU A 88 -21.31 18.91 -24.43
CA LEU A 88 -20.89 18.28 -23.18
C LEU A 88 -21.34 19.20 -22.04
N SER A 89 -22.56 18.96 -21.54
CA SER A 89 -23.12 19.77 -20.47
C SER A 89 -22.26 19.67 -19.21
N PHE A 90 -22.27 20.73 -18.40
CA PHE A 90 -21.63 20.76 -17.08
C PHE A 90 -22.02 19.55 -16.19
N ASP A 91 -23.24 19.03 -16.37
CA ASP A 91 -23.73 17.86 -15.63
C ASP A 91 -23.00 16.56 -16.02
N VAL A 92 -22.58 16.42 -17.28
CA VAL A 92 -21.79 15.28 -17.78
C VAL A 92 -20.40 15.28 -17.14
N VAL A 93 -19.76 16.45 -17.07
CA VAL A 93 -18.45 16.61 -16.44
C VAL A 93 -18.52 16.26 -14.95
N LYS A 94 -19.53 16.77 -14.23
CA LYS A 94 -19.75 16.42 -12.82
C LYS A 94 -19.95 14.93 -12.58
N LYS A 95 -20.70 14.24 -13.46
CA LYS A 95 -20.88 12.78 -13.36
C LYS A 95 -19.57 12.03 -13.57
N ALA A 96 -18.75 12.47 -14.51
CA ALA A 96 -17.42 11.89 -14.73
C ALA A 96 -16.51 12.04 -13.50
N GLU A 97 -16.49 13.21 -12.86
CA GLU A 97 -15.74 13.44 -11.62
C GLU A 97 -16.24 12.55 -10.45
N GLU A 98 -17.55 12.34 -10.35
CA GLU A 98 -18.12 11.45 -9.32
C GLU A 98 -17.70 9.99 -9.56
N ILE A 99 -17.69 9.55 -10.82
CA ILE A 99 -17.18 8.22 -11.22
C ILE A 99 -15.71 8.08 -10.83
N GLU A 100 -14.87 9.08 -11.11
CA GLU A 100 -13.45 9.06 -10.75
C GLU A 100 -13.24 8.90 -9.24
N LYS A 101 -13.92 9.72 -8.43
CA LYS A 101 -13.83 9.66 -6.95
C LYS A 101 -14.28 8.30 -6.42
N LEU A 102 -15.36 7.76 -6.97
CA LEU A 102 -15.91 6.48 -6.54
C LEU A 102 -15.01 5.32 -6.95
N ALA A 103 -14.48 5.33 -8.17
CA ALA A 103 -13.51 4.35 -8.64
C ALA A 103 -12.23 4.35 -7.78
N HIS A 104 -11.75 5.53 -7.39
CA HIS A 104 -10.62 5.67 -6.49
C HIS A 104 -10.94 5.07 -5.11
N SER A 105 -12.11 5.39 -4.54
CA SER A 105 -12.54 4.84 -3.24
C SER A 105 -12.64 3.32 -3.24
N VAL A 106 -13.21 2.72 -4.30
CA VAL A 106 -13.28 1.26 -4.47
C VAL A 106 -11.87 0.66 -4.49
N LYS A 107 -10.96 1.22 -5.30
CA LYS A 107 -9.57 0.75 -5.40
C LYS A 107 -8.86 0.78 -4.05
N GLU A 108 -8.98 1.86 -3.29
CA GLU A 108 -8.33 1.96 -1.97
C GLU A 108 -8.92 0.99 -0.95
N LYS A 109 -10.25 0.82 -0.93
CA LYS A 109 -10.90 -0.20 -0.09
C LYS A 109 -10.50 -1.63 -0.45
N MET A 110 -10.20 -1.92 -1.72
CA MET A 110 -9.71 -3.24 -2.15
C MET A 110 -8.26 -3.52 -1.73
N LYS A 111 -7.42 -2.48 -1.60
CA LYS A 111 -6.02 -2.62 -1.18
C LYS A 111 -5.84 -2.76 0.32
N ALA A 112 -6.71 -2.15 1.12
CA ALA A 112 -6.65 -2.20 2.57
C ALA A 112 -6.89 -3.64 3.06
N ASN A 113 -5.81 -4.40 3.23
CA ASN A 113 -5.75 -5.70 3.92
C ASN A 113 -5.17 -5.52 5.32
#